data_AF-F5J1A7-F1
#
_entry.id   AF-F5J1A7-F1
#
_cell.length_a   1.000
_cell.length_b   1.000
_cell.length_c   1.000
_cell.angle_alpha   90.00
_cell.angle_beta   90.00
_cell.angle_gamma   90.00
#
_symmetry.space_group_name_H-M   'P 1'
#
loop_
_entity.id
_entity.type
_entity.pdbx_description
1 polymer ?
#
loop_
_entity_poly.entity_id
_entity_poly.type
_entity_poly.pdbx_seq_one_letter_code
_entity_poly.pdbx_strand_id
1 'polypeptide(L)'
;MTLKEAQKKWDDAIQMKVTHKANSVSAEELTKMASGSWNVPIKVLFVKMGVTSSRLIYSRQAAKEEKRQLSMVPGIKVIMTGAEAEIENLKDKVFEVTAGPQMMCGDLVVWLDGYSGAYCCEYLKIAEPKHEKDH
;
A
#
# COMPACT_ATOMS: atom_id res chain seq x y z
N MET A 1 10.28 9.97 -10.01
CA MET A 1 10.14 10.35 -8.59
C MET A 1 11.49 10.73 -7.98
N THR A 2 11.51 11.90 -7.34
CA THR A 2 12.60 12.42 -6.50
C THR A 2 12.36 12.05 -5.04
N LEU A 3 13.39 12.16 -4.20
CA LEU A 3 13.23 11.93 -2.76
C LEU A 3 12.23 12.91 -2.13
N LYS A 4 12.26 14.19 -2.52
CA LYS A 4 11.33 15.21 -2.01
C LYS A 4 9.88 14.88 -2.34
N GLU A 5 9.60 14.40 -3.55
CA GLU A 5 8.25 13.96 -3.93
C GLU A 5 7.80 12.76 -3.10
N ALA A 6 8.69 11.78 -2.89
CA ALA A 6 8.39 10.65 -2.03
C ALA A 6 8.11 11.09 -0.58
N GLN A 7 8.92 12.01 -0.04
CA GLN A 7 8.78 12.54 1.31
C GLN A 7 7.52 13.38 1.53
N LYS A 8 6.94 13.95 0.48
CA LYS A 8 5.62 14.59 0.57
C LYS A 8 4.49 13.59 0.85
N LYS A 9 4.62 12.34 0.36
CA LYS A 9 3.64 11.27 0.60
C LYS A 9 4.01 10.40 1.82
N TRP A 10 5.30 10.17 2.03
CA TRP A 10 5.87 9.29 3.04
C TRP A 10 7.06 9.97 3.72
N ASP A 11 6.86 10.59 4.87
CA ASP A 11 7.91 11.35 5.58
C ASP A 11 9.17 10.51 5.87
N ASP A 12 9.01 9.21 6.10
CA ASP A 12 10.07 8.23 6.32
C ASP A 12 10.74 7.72 5.05
N ALA A 13 10.42 8.28 3.88
CA ALA A 13 11.06 7.89 2.63
C ALA A 13 12.55 8.24 2.65
N ILE A 14 13.37 7.25 2.30
CA ILE A 14 14.83 7.34 2.28
C ILE A 14 15.35 6.92 0.91
N GLN A 15 16.43 7.59 0.48
CA GLN A 15 17.16 7.23 -0.73
C GLN A 15 18.37 6.36 -0.40
N MET A 16 18.57 5.30 -1.18
CA MET A 16 19.73 4.43 -1.13
C MET A 16 20.42 4.37 -2.49
N LYS A 17 21.74 4.19 -2.47
CA LYS A 17 22.56 3.90 -3.64
C LYS A 17 23.10 2.48 -3.51
N VAL A 18 22.83 1.63 -4.49
CA VAL A 18 23.32 0.26 -4.56
C VAL A 18 24.36 0.20 -5.67
N THR A 19 25.54 -0.32 -5.36
CA THR A 19 26.62 -0.52 -6.32
C THR A 19 26.59 -1.97 -6.78
N HIS A 20 26.70 -2.20 -8.09
CA HIS A 20 26.67 -3.53 -8.68
C HIS A 20 27.57 -3.58 -9.91
N LYS A 21 27.87 -4.79 -10.39
CA LYS A 21 28.61 -4.95 -11.65
C LYS A 21 27.74 -4.47 -12.81
N ALA A 22 28.40 -4.06 -13.89
CA ALA A 22 27.70 -3.61 -15.09
C ALA A 22 26.80 -4.72 -15.63
N ASN A 23 25.53 -4.39 -15.89
CA ASN A 23 24.52 -5.30 -16.45
C ASN A 23 24.30 -6.59 -15.64
N SER A 24 24.64 -6.60 -14.34
CA SER A 24 24.56 -7.82 -13.52
C SER A 24 23.30 -7.95 -12.68
N VAL A 25 22.45 -6.93 -12.65
CA VAL A 25 21.22 -6.90 -11.85
C VAL A 25 20.12 -6.16 -12.60
N SER A 26 18.91 -6.69 -12.51
CA SER A 26 17.67 -6.06 -12.95
C SER A 26 17.03 -5.23 -11.83
N ALA A 27 16.06 -4.39 -12.20
CA ALA A 27 15.29 -3.61 -11.22
C ALA A 27 14.48 -4.49 -10.26
N GLU A 28 13.96 -5.62 -10.75
CA GLU A 28 13.21 -6.58 -9.93
C GLU A 28 14.12 -7.27 -8.91
N GLU A 29 15.31 -7.71 -9.31
CA GLU A 29 16.28 -8.30 -8.41
C GLU A 29 16.74 -7.30 -7.34
N LEU A 30 17.02 -6.05 -7.73
CA LEU A 30 17.36 -4.99 -6.76
C LEU A 30 16.22 -4.74 -5.76
N THR A 31 14.97 -4.80 -6.21
CA THR A 31 13.81 -4.66 -5.34
C THR A 31 13.72 -5.84 -4.37
N LYS A 32 13.87 -7.07 -4.86
CA LYS A 32 13.90 -8.28 -4.02
C LYS A 32 15.05 -8.25 -3.00
N MET A 33 16.25 -7.85 -3.43
CA MET A 33 17.40 -7.72 -2.54
C MET A 33 17.16 -6.66 -1.47
N ALA A 34 16.64 -5.49 -1.83
CA ALA A 34 16.32 -4.44 -0.86
C ALA A 34 15.28 -4.93 0.17
N SER A 35 14.20 -5.55 -0.29
CA SER A 35 13.14 -6.06 0.57
C SER A 35 13.55 -7.26 1.42
N GLY A 36 14.46 -8.12 0.94
CA GLY A 36 14.92 -9.33 1.64
C GLY A 36 16.10 -9.11 2.58
N SER A 37 16.90 -8.06 2.38
CA SER A 37 18.10 -7.83 3.19
C SER A 37 17.79 -7.27 4.58
N TRP A 38 16.61 -6.71 4.78
CA TRP A 38 16.30 -5.91 5.97
C TRP A 38 15.26 -6.62 6.83
N ASN A 39 15.56 -6.81 8.12
CA ASN A 39 14.63 -7.36 9.11
C ASN A 39 13.40 -6.45 9.38
N VAL A 40 13.15 -5.46 8.53
CA VAL A 40 12.03 -4.53 8.61
C VAL A 40 11.34 -4.48 7.24
N PRO A 41 9.99 -4.55 7.20
CA PRO A 41 9.26 -4.47 5.95
C PRO A 41 9.47 -3.09 5.32
N ILE A 42 9.97 -3.07 4.09
CA ILE A 42 10.11 -1.88 3.25
C ILE A 42 9.35 -2.05 1.94
N LYS A 43 8.88 -0.93 1.40
CA LYS A 43 8.32 -0.85 0.05
C LYS A 43 9.23 0.04 -0.77
N VAL A 44 9.77 -0.50 -1.86
CA VAL A 44 10.54 0.26 -2.83
C VAL A 44 9.56 1.10 -3.64
N LEU A 45 9.67 2.42 -3.52
CA LEU A 45 8.82 3.40 -4.20
C LEU A 45 9.33 3.71 -5.60
N PHE A 46 10.64 3.63 -5.80
CA PHE A 46 11.27 4.00 -7.07
C PHE A 46 12.63 3.35 -7.24
N VAL A 47 12.93 2.94 -8.47
CA VAL A 47 14.25 2.45 -8.89
C VAL A 47 14.69 3.25 -10.12
N LYS A 48 15.87 3.87 -10.06
CA LYS A 48 16.60 4.34 -11.24
C LYS A 48 17.82 3.48 -11.43
N MET A 49 17.78 2.68 -12.49
CA MET A 49 18.92 1.88 -12.91
C MET A 49 20.06 2.78 -13.37
N GLY A 50 21.28 2.46 -12.96
CA GLY A 50 22.49 2.95 -13.58
C GLY A 50 23.40 1.79 -13.98
N VAL A 51 24.49 2.08 -14.70
CA VAL A 51 25.37 1.05 -15.26
C VAL A 51 26.02 0.23 -14.15
N THR A 52 26.67 0.89 -13.20
CA THR A 52 27.37 0.26 -12.06
C THR A 52 26.80 0.67 -10.71
N SER A 53 25.82 1.57 -10.71
CA SER A 53 25.15 1.97 -9.51
C SER A 53 23.73 2.43 -9.78
N SER A 54 22.81 1.87 -9.01
CA SER A 54 21.39 2.15 -9.08
C SER A 54 20.93 2.90 -7.84
N ARG A 55 19.93 3.75 -8.03
CA ARG A 55 19.33 4.58 -6.98
C ARG A 55 17.95 4.06 -6.65
N LEU A 56 17.71 3.76 -5.38
CA LEU A 56 16.41 3.32 -4.87
C LEU A 56 15.85 4.37 -3.93
N ILE A 57 14.53 4.50 -3.89
CA ILE A 57 13.80 5.17 -2.83
C ILE A 57 12.84 4.15 -2.23
N TYR A 58 12.79 4.07 -0.91
CA TYR A 58 11.89 3.16 -0.20
C TYR A 58 11.26 3.87 1.02
N SER A 59 10.19 3.29 1.56
CA SER A 59 9.53 3.73 2.79
C SER A 59 9.02 2.52 3.57
N ARG A 60 9.07 2.58 4.92
CA ARG A 60 8.46 1.57 5.78
C ARG A 60 6.98 1.85 5.98
N GLN A 61 6.58 3.12 6.06
CA GLN A 61 5.16 3.48 6.15
C GLN A 61 4.38 3.04 4.92
N ALA A 62 4.94 3.22 3.73
CA ALA A 62 4.35 2.73 2.49
C ALA A 62 4.17 1.20 2.48
N ALA A 63 5.10 0.45 3.10
CA ALA A 63 5.00 -1.00 3.26
C ALA A 63 3.89 -1.40 4.23
N LYS A 64 3.78 -0.69 5.36
CA LYS A 64 2.71 -0.88 6.33
C LYS A 64 1.35 -0.59 5.70
N GLU A 65 1.26 0.48 4.92
CA GLU A 65 0.03 0.85 4.23
C GLU A 65 -0.36 -0.19 3.18
N GLU A 66 0.57 -0.64 2.34
CA GLU A 66 0.30 -1.71 1.38
C GLU A 66 -0.17 -2.98 2.09
N LYS A 67 0.48 -3.37 3.18
CA LYS A 67 0.06 -4.53 3.98
C LYS A 67 -1.34 -4.34 4.57
N ARG A 68 -1.67 -3.13 5.04
CA ARG A 68 -3.01 -2.79 5.55
C ARG A 68 -4.06 -2.97 4.45
N GLN A 69 -3.81 -2.43 3.27
CA GLN A 69 -4.71 -2.55 2.13
C GLN A 69 -4.88 -4.01 1.69
N LEU A 70 -3.78 -4.76 1.59
CA LEU A 70 -3.79 -6.20 1.25
C LEU A 70 -4.50 -7.08 2.29
N SER A 71 -4.61 -6.61 3.54
CA SER A 71 -5.33 -7.33 4.60
C SER A 71 -6.86 -7.23 4.52
N MET A 72 -7.40 -6.39 3.62
CA MET A 72 -8.85 -6.25 3.40
C MET A 72 -9.40 -7.40 2.56
N VAL A 73 -9.27 -8.63 3.08
CA VAL A 73 -9.80 -9.85 2.45
C VAL A 73 -11.31 -10.00 2.71
N PRO A 74 -12.02 -10.89 1.99
CA PRO A 74 -13.45 -11.11 2.23
C PRO A 74 -13.79 -11.40 3.69
N GLY A 75 -14.90 -10.83 4.17
CA GLY A 75 -15.35 -10.91 5.57
C GLY A 75 -14.79 -9.82 6.49
N ILE A 76 -13.79 -9.06 6.05
CA ILE A 76 -13.27 -7.92 6.83
C ILE A 76 -14.29 -6.77 6.80
N LYS A 77 -14.56 -6.20 7.98
CA LYS A 77 -15.38 -5.01 8.12
C LYS A 77 -14.53 -3.76 7.91
N VAL A 78 -15.01 -2.86 7.06
CA VAL A 78 -14.35 -1.60 6.71
C VAL A 78 -15.32 -0.44 6.82
N ILE A 79 -14.78 0.76 6.96
CA ILE A 79 -15.51 2.01 7.03
C ILE A 79 -15.09 2.87 5.85
N MET A 80 -16.07 3.34 5.08
CA MET A 80 -15.84 4.25 3.96
C MET A 80 -15.48 5.65 4.45
N THR A 81 -14.44 6.21 3.84
CA THR A 81 -13.97 7.58 4.06
C THR A 81 -13.72 8.26 2.71
N GLY A 82 -13.33 9.54 2.70
CA GLY A 82 -13.07 10.28 1.46
C GLY A 82 -14.31 10.99 0.91
N ALA A 83 -14.11 11.74 -0.18
CA ALA A 83 -15.13 12.64 -0.72
C ALA A 83 -16.34 11.89 -1.29
N GLU A 84 -16.14 10.74 -1.94
CA GLU A 84 -17.23 9.94 -2.51
C GLU A 84 -18.18 9.41 -1.42
N ALA A 85 -17.63 8.91 -0.31
CA ALA A 85 -18.42 8.52 0.86
C ALA A 85 -19.23 9.69 1.45
N GLU A 86 -18.73 10.92 1.39
CA GLU A 86 -19.47 12.11 1.83
C GLU A 86 -20.62 12.45 0.87
N ILE A 87 -20.35 12.45 -0.44
CA ILE A 87 -21.33 12.75 -1.48
C ILE A 87 -22.48 11.74 -1.46
N GLU A 88 -22.18 10.47 -1.27
CA GLU A 88 -23.18 9.39 -1.25
C GLU A 88 -23.80 9.15 0.13
N ASN A 89 -23.45 9.96 1.15
CA ASN A 89 -23.93 9.82 2.52
C ASN A 89 -23.65 8.40 3.09
N LEU A 90 -22.48 7.86 2.79
CA LEU A 90 -21.97 6.56 3.23
C LEU A 90 -20.80 6.68 4.23
N LYS A 91 -20.32 7.90 4.49
CA LYS A 91 -19.26 8.16 5.45
C LYS A 91 -19.58 7.55 6.81
N ASP A 92 -18.56 6.94 7.42
CA ASP A 92 -18.61 6.28 8.73
C ASP A 92 -19.53 5.04 8.82
N LYS A 93 -20.17 4.63 7.71
CA LYS A 93 -20.90 3.35 7.65
C LYS A 93 -19.93 2.18 7.53
N VAL A 94 -20.30 1.07 8.15
CA VAL A 94 -19.55 -0.17 8.13
C VAL A 94 -20.05 -1.04 6.99
N PHE A 95 -19.12 -1.54 6.19
CA PHE A 95 -19.34 -2.47 5.09
C PHE A 95 -18.50 -3.73 5.29
N GLU A 96 -18.96 -4.84 4.74
CA GLU A 96 -18.18 -6.07 4.68
C GLU A 96 -17.55 -6.21 3.31
N VAL A 97 -16.27 -6.59 3.26
CA VAL A 97 -15.57 -6.89 2.00
C VAL A 97 -16.11 -8.20 1.43
N THR A 98 -16.52 -8.19 0.16
CA THR A 98 -16.99 -9.39 -0.57
C THR A 98 -15.93 -9.93 -1.52
N ALA A 99 -15.10 -9.07 -2.10
CA ALA A 99 -13.94 -9.45 -2.90
C ALA A 99 -12.71 -8.67 -2.42
N GLY A 100 -11.62 -9.42 -2.18
CA GLY A 100 -10.37 -8.87 -1.68
C GLY A 100 -9.65 -7.93 -2.66
N PRO A 101 -8.49 -7.39 -2.25
CA PRO A 101 -7.86 -6.28 -2.94
C PRO A 101 -7.37 -6.67 -4.34
N GLN A 102 -7.76 -5.89 -5.35
CA GLN A 102 -7.36 -6.07 -6.73
C GLN A 102 -6.78 -4.77 -7.28
N MET A 103 -5.82 -4.89 -8.21
CA MET A 103 -5.22 -3.73 -8.86
C MET A 103 -6.12 -3.24 -9.99
N MET A 104 -6.68 -2.03 -9.87
CA MET A 104 -7.44 -1.37 -10.93
C MET A 104 -6.96 0.08 -11.11
N CYS A 105 -6.63 0.45 -12.35
CA CYS A 105 -6.18 1.80 -12.71
C CYS A 105 -4.99 2.35 -11.90
N GLY A 106 -4.18 1.47 -11.29
CA GLY A 106 -3.02 1.85 -10.48
C GLY A 106 -3.25 1.85 -8.97
N ASP A 107 -4.48 1.60 -8.52
CA ASP A 107 -4.85 1.56 -7.10
C ASP A 107 -5.38 0.17 -6.70
N LEU A 108 -5.24 -0.16 -5.41
CA LEU A 108 -5.89 -1.32 -4.83
C LEU A 108 -7.34 -0.98 -4.50
N VAL A 109 -8.26 -1.81 -5.00
CA VAL A 109 -9.70 -1.67 -4.79
C VAL A 109 -10.29 -2.97 -4.24
N VAL A 110 -11.38 -2.85 -3.49
CA VAL A 110 -12.19 -3.97 -2.98
C VAL A 110 -13.65 -3.79 -3.35
N TRP A 111 -14.42 -4.88 -3.28
CA TRP A 111 -15.88 -4.83 -3.41
C TRP A 111 -16.50 -4.99 -2.04
N LEU A 112 -17.58 -4.24 -1.81
CA LEU A 112 -18.24 -4.13 -0.52
C LEU A 112 -19.69 -4.61 -0.65
N ASP A 113 -20.18 -5.31 0.37
CA ASP A 113 -21.57 -5.75 0.42
C ASP A 113 -22.52 -4.55 0.43
N GLY A 114 -23.53 -4.56 -0.45
CA GLY A 114 -24.49 -3.47 -0.58
C GLY A 114 -23.97 -2.18 -1.23
N TYR A 115 -22.71 -2.11 -1.66
CA TYR A 115 -22.17 -0.99 -2.44
C TYR A 115 -22.00 -1.39 -3.91
N SER A 116 -22.43 -0.52 -4.82
CA SER A 116 -22.38 -0.80 -6.26
C SER A 116 -21.05 -0.30 -6.84
N GLY A 117 -20.10 -1.20 -7.02
CA GLY A 117 -18.79 -0.89 -7.61
C GLY A 117 -17.61 -1.29 -6.73
N ALA A 118 -16.42 -0.97 -7.21
CA ALA A 118 -15.18 -1.16 -6.48
C ALA A 118 -14.82 0.13 -5.73
N TYR A 119 -14.31 0.02 -4.51
CA TYR A 119 -13.88 1.17 -3.71
C TYR A 119 -12.39 1.11 -3.39
N CYS A 120 -11.72 2.26 -3.43
CA CYS A 120 -10.28 2.34 -3.23
C CYS A 120 -9.89 2.09 -1.76
N CYS A 121 -8.94 1.17 -1.54
CA CYS A 121 -8.47 0.78 -0.21
C CYS A 121 -7.81 1.94 0.56
N GLU A 122 -7.26 2.94 -0.14
CA GLU A 122 -6.71 4.16 0.47
C GLU A 122 -7.78 4.91 1.28
N TYR A 123 -9.05 4.85 0.84
CA TYR A 123 -10.17 5.53 1.47
C TYR A 123 -11.01 4.62 2.38
N LEU A 124 -10.47 3.46 2.78
CA LEU A 124 -11.11 2.56 3.73
C LEU A 124 -10.33 2.49 5.03
N LYS A 125 -11.05 2.47 6.15
CA LYS A 125 -10.51 2.12 7.47
C LYS A 125 -10.98 0.74 7.86
N ILE A 126 -10.09 -0.12 8.35
CA ILE A 126 -10.51 -1.42 8.90
C ILE A 126 -11.26 -1.12 10.21
N ALA A 127 -12.50 -1.59 10.32
CA ALA A 127 -13.26 -1.45 11.54
C ALA A 127 -12.62 -2.33 12.62
N GLU A 128 -12.38 -1.77 13.81
CA GLU A 128 -11.91 -2.60 14.92
C GLU A 128 -12.95 -3.70 15.20
N PRO A 129 -12.52 -4.95 15.43
CA PRO A 129 -13.44 -5.95 15.92
C PRO A 129 -14.02 -5.43 17.23
N LYS A 130 -15.35 -5.27 17.30
CA LYS A 130 -16.00 -5.13 18.60
C LYS A 130 -15.60 -6.36 19.38
N HIS A 131 -14.77 -6.19 20.41
CA HIS A 131 -14.50 -7.25 21.38
C HIS A 131 -15.87 -7.57 21.99
N GLU A 132 -16.52 -8.61 21.48
CA GLU A 132 -17.69 -9.20 22.09
C GLU A 132 -17.15 -9.77 23.40
N LYS A 133 -17.39 -9.06 24.50
CA LYS A 133 -17.08 -9.58 25.82
C LYS A 133 -18.01 -10.76 26.02
N ASP A 134 -17.46 -11.96 25.87
CA ASP A 134 -18.10 -13.20 26.29
C ASP A 134 -18.54 -13.02 27.75
N HIS A 135 -19.85 -13.10 27.98
CA HIS A 135 -20.51 -13.00 29.28
C HIS A 135 -20.78 -14.39 29.84
#